data_AF-A0A1J3IC95-F1
#
_entry.id   AF-A0A1J3IC95-F1
#
_cell.length_a   1.000
_cell.length_b   1.000
_cell.length_c   1.000
_cell.angle_alpha   90.00
_cell.angle_beta   90.00
_cell.angle_gamma   90.00
#
_symmetry.space_group_name_H-M   'P 1'
#
loop_
_entity.id
_entity.type
_entity.pdbx_description
1 polymer ?
#
loop_
_entity_poly.entity_id
_entity_poly.type
_entity_poly.pdbx_seq_one_letter_code
_entity_poly.pdbx_strand_id
1 'polypeptide(L)'
;ERERVRRGREMENNAMRILEEVKSCDLIENRVQLLTRLAQLDIEETCDVPSFVDSLTTLWEDFTCLDVSQCLLNKAILPVASKYLALDRPDCSQYFLAFGIKVSQWCAKHLNMSVMSMEESQEEEHSNVFFQLLLDYLRFSASSYTAIGKICFMSDETSAVTVHKFVSEQLNLITEVILNAKKVESFSTEIFKAVQAVIDSIVRLCKEYSPAVNQWINEIKTNGNEGIARMEEGNTVCNLVSLITPG
;
A
#
# COMPACT_ATOMS: atom_id res chain seq x y z
N GLU A 1 -31.88 -6.63 -3.06
CA GLU A 1 -31.25 -6.30 -1.77
C GLU A 1 -30.94 -7.49 -0.88
N ARG A 2 -31.91 -8.18 -0.27
CA ARG A 2 -31.63 -9.31 0.64
C ARG A 2 -30.76 -10.43 0.04
N GLU A 3 -30.96 -10.74 -1.24
CA GLU A 3 -30.17 -11.77 -1.95
C GLU A 3 -28.78 -11.28 -2.39
N ARG A 4 -28.57 -9.97 -2.51
CA ARG A 4 -27.24 -9.38 -2.73
C ARG A 4 -26.44 -9.49 -1.43
N VAL A 5 -26.99 -8.98 -0.33
CA VAL A 5 -26.38 -9.07 1.00
C VAL A 5 -26.10 -10.52 1.44
N ARG A 6 -26.96 -11.48 1.06
CA ARG A 6 -26.70 -12.91 1.33
C ARG A 6 -25.49 -13.45 0.57
N ARG A 7 -25.36 -13.11 -0.72
CA ARG A 7 -24.23 -13.53 -1.57
C ARG A 7 -22.91 -12.89 -1.15
N GLY A 8 -22.92 -11.60 -0.81
CA GLY A 8 -21.74 -10.90 -0.27
C GLY A 8 -21.16 -11.56 0.97
N ARG A 9 -22.02 -11.90 1.95
CA ARG A 9 -21.58 -12.64 3.15
C ARG A 9 -21.05 -14.04 2.85
N GLU A 10 -21.64 -14.74 1.88
CA GLU A 10 -21.18 -16.09 1.49
C GLU A 10 -19.78 -16.03 0.84
N MET A 11 -19.52 -15.02 0.01
CA MET A 11 -18.22 -14.80 -0.63
C MET A 11 -17.15 -14.29 0.34
N GLU A 12 -17.50 -13.39 1.25
CA GLU A 12 -16.63 -12.94 2.33
C GLU A 12 -16.19 -14.12 3.22
N ASN A 13 -17.13 -14.97 3.64
CA ASN A 13 -16.83 -16.19 4.38
C ASN A 13 -15.91 -17.14 3.58
N ASN A 14 -16.09 -17.23 2.26
CA ASN A 14 -15.21 -18.01 1.41
C ASN A 14 -13.79 -17.41 1.32
N ALA A 15 -13.68 -16.08 1.20
CA ALA A 15 -12.40 -15.38 1.13
C ALA A 15 -11.60 -15.52 2.43
N MET A 16 -12.23 -15.28 3.57
CA MET A 16 -11.62 -15.46 4.89
C MET A 16 -11.26 -16.93 5.14
N ARG A 17 -12.10 -17.89 4.73
CA ARG A 17 -11.76 -19.32 4.85
C ARG A 17 -10.50 -19.67 4.07
N ILE A 18 -10.38 -19.21 2.82
CA ILE A 18 -9.15 -19.44 2.03
C ILE A 18 -7.95 -18.78 2.71
N LEU A 19 -8.12 -17.60 3.30
CA LEU A 19 -7.04 -16.91 3.99
C LEU A 19 -6.56 -17.66 5.24
N GLU A 20 -7.47 -18.27 6.00
CA GLU A 20 -7.13 -19.16 7.10
C GLU A 20 -6.46 -20.45 6.61
N GLU A 21 -6.92 -21.01 5.49
CA GLU A 21 -6.25 -22.15 4.84
C GLU A 21 -4.80 -21.78 4.46
N VAL A 22 -4.56 -20.58 3.91
CA VAL A 22 -3.21 -20.06 3.60
C VAL A 22 -2.35 -19.99 4.86
N LYS A 23 -2.89 -19.47 5.97
CA LYS A 23 -2.15 -19.35 7.24
C LYS A 23 -1.77 -20.72 7.83
N SER A 24 -2.64 -21.71 7.67
CA SER A 24 -2.44 -23.07 8.18
C SER A 24 -1.58 -23.98 7.29
N CYS A 25 -1.21 -23.51 6.10
CA CYS A 25 -0.54 -24.34 5.10
C CYS A 25 0.99 -24.24 5.23
N ASP A 26 1.65 -25.38 5.45
CA ASP A 26 3.11 -25.45 5.60
C ASP A 26 3.87 -25.27 4.26
N LEU A 27 3.24 -25.64 3.14
CA LEU A 27 3.88 -25.59 1.82
C LEU A 27 3.64 -24.24 1.13
N ILE A 28 4.73 -23.57 0.73
CA ILE A 28 4.68 -22.25 0.08
C ILE A 28 3.93 -22.32 -1.26
N GLU A 29 4.13 -23.37 -2.05
CA GLU A 29 3.47 -23.56 -3.35
C GLU A 29 1.96 -23.62 -3.21
N ASN A 30 1.47 -24.31 -2.17
CA ASN A 30 0.05 -24.39 -1.85
C ASN A 30 -0.49 -23.03 -1.37
N ARG A 31 0.27 -22.29 -0.54
CA ARG A 31 -0.08 -20.90 -0.16
C ARG A 31 -0.24 -20.02 -1.40
N VAL A 32 0.69 -20.09 -2.36
CA VAL A 32 0.65 -19.35 -3.64
C VAL A 32 -0.59 -19.73 -4.46
N GLN A 33 -0.92 -21.02 -4.58
CA GLN A 33 -2.11 -21.48 -5.31
C GLN A 33 -3.40 -20.98 -4.67
N LEU A 34 -3.50 -21.03 -3.34
CA LEU A 34 -4.64 -20.53 -2.59
C LEU A 34 -4.80 -19.01 -2.73
N LEU A 35 -3.72 -18.23 -2.66
CA LEU A 35 -3.74 -16.79 -2.91
C LEU A 35 -4.14 -16.45 -4.35
N THR A 36 -3.68 -17.25 -5.32
CA THR A 36 -4.08 -17.10 -6.73
C THR A 36 -5.57 -17.35 -6.90
N ARG A 37 -6.11 -18.38 -6.25
CA ARG A 37 -7.56 -18.64 -6.21
C ARG A 37 -8.32 -17.50 -5.53
N LEU A 38 -7.78 -16.96 -4.44
CA LEU A 38 -8.36 -15.83 -3.71
C LEU A 38 -8.43 -14.57 -4.60
N ALA A 39 -7.39 -14.29 -5.39
CA ALA A 39 -7.38 -13.19 -6.35
C ALA A 39 -8.46 -13.34 -7.45
N GLN A 40 -8.88 -14.57 -7.76
CA GLN A 40 -9.90 -14.87 -8.76
C GLN A 40 -11.33 -14.80 -8.22
N LEU A 41 -11.55 -14.85 -6.91
CA LEU A 41 -12.89 -14.79 -6.32
C LEU A 41 -13.53 -13.42 -6.50
N ASP A 42 -14.76 -13.35 -7.01
CA ASP A 42 -15.51 -12.10 -7.05
C ASP A 42 -15.66 -11.50 -5.65
N ILE A 43 -15.44 -10.18 -5.54
CA ILE A 43 -15.54 -9.45 -4.28
C ILE A 43 -16.76 -8.54 -4.33
N GLU A 44 -17.56 -8.52 -3.27
CA GLU A 44 -18.67 -7.59 -3.08
C GLU A 44 -18.29 -6.47 -2.10
N GLU A 45 -18.97 -5.32 -2.20
CA GLU A 45 -18.74 -4.13 -1.36
C GLU A 45 -18.99 -4.35 0.15
N THR A 46 -19.59 -5.47 0.55
CA THR A 46 -19.98 -5.76 1.94
C THR A 46 -18.88 -6.44 2.77
N CYS A 47 -17.73 -6.76 2.18
CA CYS A 47 -16.66 -7.46 2.89
C CYS A 47 -16.03 -6.62 4.01
N ASP A 48 -15.65 -7.26 5.11
CA ASP A 48 -14.76 -6.72 6.14
C ASP A 48 -13.33 -6.57 5.59
N VAL A 49 -13.14 -5.49 4.82
CA VAL A 49 -11.86 -5.11 4.22
C VAL A 49 -10.76 -4.93 5.30
N PRO A 50 -11.02 -4.25 6.44
CA PRO A 50 -10.03 -4.14 7.52
C PRO A 50 -9.44 -5.48 7.99
N SER A 51 -10.28 -6.42 8.43
CA SER A 51 -9.82 -7.72 8.95
C SER A 51 -9.05 -8.52 7.90
N PHE A 52 -9.49 -8.41 6.65
CA PHE A 52 -8.87 -9.08 5.52
C PHE A 52 -7.48 -8.52 5.22
N VAL A 53 -7.32 -7.19 5.13
CA VAL A 53 -6.03 -6.54 4.85
C VAL A 53 -5.05 -6.75 6.00
N ASP A 54 -5.50 -6.74 7.25
CA ASP A 54 -4.66 -7.07 8.42
C ASP A 54 -4.13 -8.50 8.35
N SER A 55 -4.98 -9.43 7.90
CA SER A 55 -4.58 -10.83 7.69
C SER A 55 -3.57 -10.97 6.55
N LEU A 56 -3.71 -10.24 5.44
CA LEU A 56 -2.69 -10.17 4.38
C LEU A 56 -1.38 -9.58 4.90
N THR A 57 -1.46 -8.55 5.73
CA THR A 57 -0.29 -7.88 6.34
C THR A 57 0.47 -8.82 7.27
N THR A 58 -0.24 -9.71 7.97
CA THR A 58 0.35 -10.76 8.81
C THR A 58 1.02 -11.84 7.97
N LEU A 59 0.44 -12.20 6.81
CA LEU A 59 1.03 -13.15 5.87
C LEU A 59 2.30 -12.63 5.20
N TRP A 60 2.45 -11.31 5.08
CA TRP A 60 3.67 -10.69 4.57
C TRP A 60 4.80 -10.83 5.60
N GLU A 61 5.71 -11.76 5.38
CA GLU A 61 6.83 -12.00 6.28
C GLU A 61 7.95 -10.96 6.09
N ASP A 62 8.58 -10.54 7.19
CA ASP A 62 9.57 -9.45 7.20
C ASP A 62 10.99 -9.89 6.83
N PHE A 63 11.24 -11.20 6.80
CA PHE A 63 12.53 -11.73 6.39
C PHE A 63 12.69 -11.67 4.88
N THR A 64 13.94 -11.53 4.48
CA THR A 64 14.34 -11.48 3.07
C THR A 64 14.49 -12.91 2.55
N CYS A 65 14.39 -13.11 1.24
CA CYS A 65 14.34 -14.46 0.71
C CYS A 65 15.75 -15.08 0.56
N LEU A 66 15.84 -16.39 0.78
CA LEU A 66 17.01 -17.20 0.48
C LEU A 66 16.89 -17.89 -0.89
N ASP A 67 15.67 -18.00 -1.43
CA ASP A 67 15.33 -18.55 -2.73
C ASP A 67 14.09 -17.83 -3.33
N VAL A 68 13.63 -18.27 -4.50
CA VAL A 68 12.51 -17.63 -5.23
C VAL A 68 11.14 -17.75 -4.52
N SER A 69 10.98 -18.67 -3.56
CA SER A 69 9.67 -19.07 -3.00
C SER A 69 9.00 -17.92 -2.25
N GLN A 70 9.75 -17.14 -1.47
CA GLN A 70 9.19 -16.00 -0.75
C GLN A 70 8.76 -14.88 -1.72
N CYS A 71 9.53 -14.65 -2.79
CA CYS A 71 9.16 -13.69 -3.82
C CYS A 71 7.86 -14.13 -4.53
N LEU A 72 7.69 -15.43 -4.81
CA LEU A 72 6.45 -15.96 -5.38
C LEU A 72 5.26 -15.77 -4.44
N LEU A 73 5.45 -16.04 -3.14
CA LEU A 73 4.42 -15.85 -2.13
C LEU A 73 3.99 -14.39 -2.02
N ASN A 74 4.94 -13.49 -1.80
CA ASN A 74 4.69 -12.06 -1.68
C ASN A 74 4.08 -11.47 -2.97
N LYS A 75 4.53 -11.94 -4.14
CA LYS A 75 3.95 -11.57 -5.44
C LYS A 75 2.49 -12.01 -5.55
N ALA A 76 2.10 -13.17 -5.00
CA ALA A 76 0.72 -13.65 -5.01
C ALA A 76 -0.21 -12.87 -4.06
N ILE A 77 0.33 -12.23 -3.01
CA ILE A 77 -0.44 -11.38 -2.08
C ILE A 77 -0.87 -10.07 -2.74
N LEU A 78 0.00 -9.44 -3.52
CA LEU A 78 -0.25 -8.09 -4.08
C LEU A 78 -1.53 -7.99 -4.94
N PRO A 79 -1.80 -8.90 -5.91
CA PRO A 79 -3.04 -8.87 -6.69
C PRO A 79 -4.29 -8.96 -5.82
N VAL A 80 -4.24 -9.73 -4.72
CA VAL A 80 -5.36 -9.82 -3.77
C VAL A 80 -5.57 -8.46 -3.11
N ALA A 81 -4.53 -7.84 -2.56
CA ALA A 81 -4.61 -6.52 -1.94
C ALA A 81 -5.10 -5.44 -2.94
N SER A 82 -4.57 -5.42 -4.16
CA SER A 82 -5.01 -4.50 -5.22
C SER A 82 -6.50 -4.64 -5.55
N LYS A 83 -7.02 -5.86 -5.53
CA LYS A 83 -8.44 -6.12 -5.82
C LYS A 83 -9.36 -5.55 -4.75
N TYR A 84 -8.99 -5.70 -3.48
CA TYR A 84 -9.74 -5.10 -2.37
C TYR A 84 -9.60 -3.58 -2.35
N LEU A 85 -8.43 -3.03 -2.69
CA LEU A 85 -8.24 -1.58 -2.83
C LEU A 85 -9.14 -1.00 -3.93
N ALA A 86 -9.35 -1.74 -5.03
CA ALA A 86 -10.19 -1.32 -6.14
C ALA A 86 -11.68 -1.21 -5.81
N LEU A 87 -12.13 -1.69 -4.64
CA LEU A 87 -13.46 -1.40 -4.12
C LEU A 87 -13.64 0.08 -3.72
N ASP A 88 -12.55 0.85 -3.69
CA ASP A 88 -12.55 2.30 -3.50
C ASP A 88 -13.28 2.74 -2.21
N ARG A 89 -13.09 1.94 -1.13
CA ARG A 89 -13.72 2.14 0.19
C ARG A 89 -12.92 3.16 1.01
N PRO A 90 -13.43 4.39 1.22
CA PRO A 90 -12.67 5.43 1.89
C PRO A 90 -12.27 5.08 3.33
N ASP A 91 -13.20 4.48 4.06
CA ASP A 91 -13.09 4.06 5.45
C ASP A 91 -12.00 2.99 5.69
N CYS A 92 -11.50 2.37 4.62
CA CYS A 92 -10.53 1.29 4.68
C CYS A 92 -9.13 1.69 4.20
N SER A 93 -8.93 2.93 3.74
CA SER A 93 -7.71 3.30 3.03
C SER A 93 -6.45 3.22 3.91
N GLN A 94 -6.56 3.55 5.21
CA GLN A 94 -5.43 3.45 6.14
C GLN A 94 -4.83 2.04 6.23
N TYR A 95 -5.65 0.99 6.10
CA TYR A 95 -5.17 -0.40 6.13
C TYR A 95 -4.28 -0.71 4.93
N PHE A 96 -4.64 -0.23 3.75
CA PHE A 96 -3.82 -0.39 2.54
C PHE A 96 -2.52 0.41 2.60
N LEU A 97 -2.52 1.59 3.24
CA LEU A 97 -1.29 2.35 3.48
C LEU A 97 -0.37 1.62 4.45
N ALA A 98 -0.91 1.08 5.54
CA ALA A 98 -0.13 0.31 6.52
C ALA A 98 0.49 -0.95 5.87
N PHE A 99 -0.29 -1.68 5.07
CA PHE A 99 0.21 -2.77 4.25
C PHE A 99 1.28 -2.29 3.27
N GLY A 100 1.03 -1.21 2.55
CA GLY A 100 1.96 -0.62 1.59
C GLY A 100 3.30 -0.22 2.21
N ILE A 101 3.31 0.37 3.41
CA ILE A 101 4.53 0.69 4.17
C ILE A 101 5.37 -0.57 4.37
N LYS A 102 4.74 -1.66 4.81
CA LYS A 102 5.43 -2.93 5.07
C LYS A 102 6.05 -3.51 3.79
N VAL A 103 5.29 -3.50 2.69
CA VAL A 103 5.79 -3.93 1.38
C VAL A 103 6.94 -3.03 0.91
N SER A 104 6.84 -1.71 1.06
CA SER A 104 7.89 -0.76 0.67
C SER A 104 9.21 -1.06 1.36
N GLN A 105 9.16 -1.25 2.67
CA GLN A 105 10.33 -1.55 3.50
C GLN A 105 10.96 -2.89 3.12
N TRP A 106 10.13 -3.90 2.85
CA TRP A 106 10.61 -5.20 2.36
C TRP A 106 11.26 -5.07 0.98
N CYS A 107 10.61 -4.39 0.01
CA CYS A 107 11.16 -4.16 -1.33
C CYS A 107 12.49 -3.41 -1.30
N ALA A 108 12.65 -2.41 -0.43
CA ALA A 108 13.89 -1.65 -0.32
C ALA A 108 15.05 -2.54 0.18
N LYS A 109 14.80 -3.34 1.22
CA LYS A 109 15.78 -4.32 1.72
C LYS A 109 16.10 -5.36 0.64
N HIS A 110 15.07 -5.87 -0.04
CA HIS A 110 15.19 -6.94 -1.03
C HIS A 110 15.93 -6.51 -2.30
N LEU A 111 15.70 -5.28 -2.75
CA LEU A 111 16.39 -4.70 -3.90
C LEU A 111 17.90 -4.67 -3.69
N ASN A 112 18.35 -4.25 -2.51
CA ASN A 112 19.78 -4.14 -2.21
C ASN A 112 20.47 -5.52 -2.31
N MET A 113 19.92 -6.56 -1.66
CA MET A 113 20.51 -7.90 -1.77
C MET A 113 20.39 -8.47 -3.17
N SER A 114 19.27 -8.24 -3.88
CA SER A 114 19.09 -8.74 -5.25
C SER A 114 20.17 -8.17 -6.17
N VAL A 115 20.40 -6.86 -6.10
CA VAL A 115 21.43 -6.18 -6.91
C VAL A 115 22.83 -6.68 -6.56
N MET A 116 23.17 -6.83 -5.27
CA MET A 116 24.46 -7.40 -4.85
C MET A 116 24.63 -8.84 -5.35
N SER A 117 23.57 -9.65 -5.27
CA SER A 117 23.61 -11.05 -5.72
C SER A 117 23.73 -11.20 -7.23
N MET A 118 23.22 -10.26 -8.04
CA MET A 118 23.40 -10.25 -9.49
C MET A 118 24.86 -9.96 -9.90
N GLU A 119 25.61 -9.27 -9.05
CA GLU A 119 27.04 -9.04 -9.25
C GLU A 119 27.87 -10.31 -8.94
N GLU A 120 27.35 -11.20 -8.08
CA GLU A 120 28.05 -12.38 -7.56
C GLU A 120 27.55 -13.74 -8.12
N SER A 121 26.31 -13.81 -8.62
CA SER A 121 25.63 -15.06 -9.03
C SER A 121 24.66 -14.85 -10.20
N GLN A 122 24.33 -15.93 -10.92
CA GLN A 122 23.36 -15.94 -12.03
C GLN A 122 21.97 -16.45 -11.61
N GLU A 123 21.43 -16.01 -10.47
CA GLU A 123 20.04 -16.34 -10.08
C GLU A 123 19.03 -15.45 -10.84
N GLU A 124 18.98 -15.64 -12.15
CA GLU A 124 18.15 -14.86 -13.08
C GLU A 124 16.65 -15.04 -12.79
N GLU A 125 16.22 -16.25 -12.45
CA GLU A 125 14.81 -16.54 -12.16
C GLU A 125 14.30 -15.79 -10.91
N HIS A 126 15.05 -15.84 -9.81
CA HIS A 126 14.70 -15.13 -8.59
C HIS A 126 14.65 -13.61 -8.82
N SER A 127 15.66 -13.06 -9.50
CA SER A 127 15.69 -11.64 -9.86
C SER A 127 14.47 -11.24 -10.69
N ASN A 128 14.12 -12.02 -11.71
CA ASN A 128 12.95 -11.78 -12.55
C ASN A 128 11.64 -11.75 -11.75
N VAL A 129 11.44 -12.70 -10.83
CA VAL A 129 10.24 -12.73 -9.97
C VAL A 129 10.20 -11.52 -9.05
N PHE A 130 11.33 -11.14 -8.46
CA PHE A 130 11.40 -9.96 -7.60
C PHE A 130 11.07 -8.66 -8.35
N PHE A 131 11.65 -8.42 -9.53
CA PHE A 131 11.36 -7.19 -10.28
C PHE A 131 9.91 -7.12 -10.75
N GLN A 132 9.28 -8.26 -11.05
CA GLN A 132 7.84 -8.32 -11.30
C GLN A 132 7.03 -7.94 -10.06
N LEU A 133 7.37 -8.47 -8.88
CA LEU A 133 6.75 -8.10 -7.60
C LEU A 133 6.91 -6.61 -7.34
N LEU A 134 8.10 -6.04 -7.53
CA LEU A 134 8.37 -4.62 -7.35
C LEU A 134 7.49 -3.77 -8.26
N LEU A 135 7.35 -4.14 -9.54
CA LEU A 135 6.46 -3.44 -10.47
C LEU A 135 5.00 -3.50 -10.03
N ASP A 136 4.54 -4.66 -9.57
CA ASP A 136 3.18 -4.83 -9.05
C ASP A 136 2.95 -3.98 -7.80
N TYR A 137 3.94 -3.89 -6.92
CA TYR A 137 3.89 -3.03 -5.75
C TYR A 137 3.85 -1.53 -6.12
N LEU A 138 4.68 -1.07 -7.07
CA LEU A 138 4.66 0.33 -7.51
C LEU A 138 3.29 0.71 -8.13
N ARG A 139 2.64 -0.21 -8.84
CA ARG A 139 1.27 0.00 -9.36
C ARG A 139 0.25 0.04 -8.23
N PHE A 140 0.37 -0.85 -7.26
CA PHE A 140 -0.45 -0.85 -6.05
C PHE A 140 -0.31 0.49 -5.32
N SER A 141 0.92 0.98 -5.08
CA SER A 141 1.13 2.23 -4.34
C SER A 141 0.57 3.46 -5.06
N ALA A 142 0.73 3.56 -6.38
CA ALA A 142 0.08 4.61 -7.18
C ALA A 142 -1.46 4.58 -7.05
N SER A 143 -2.04 3.37 -7.03
CA SER A 143 -3.48 3.19 -6.80
C SER A 143 -3.88 3.59 -5.38
N SER A 144 -3.07 3.26 -4.37
CA SER A 144 -3.31 3.64 -2.97
C SER A 144 -3.30 5.16 -2.79
N TYR A 145 -2.35 5.87 -3.41
CA TYR A 145 -2.34 7.33 -3.43
C TYR A 145 -3.58 7.93 -4.08
N THR A 146 -4.04 7.32 -5.17
CA THR A 146 -5.27 7.73 -5.85
C THR A 146 -6.49 7.55 -4.95
N ALA A 147 -6.57 6.43 -4.23
CA ALA A 147 -7.67 6.15 -3.31
C ALA A 147 -7.71 7.19 -2.19
N ILE A 148 -6.58 7.51 -1.55
CA ILE A 148 -6.55 8.45 -0.42
C ILE A 148 -6.81 9.91 -0.83
N GLY A 149 -6.41 10.32 -2.03
CA GLY A 149 -6.69 11.68 -2.53
C GLY A 149 -8.18 12.01 -2.59
N LYS A 150 -9.03 11.00 -2.85
CA LYS A 150 -10.50 11.16 -2.88
C LYS A 150 -11.13 11.44 -1.52
N ILE A 151 -10.43 11.14 -0.44
CA ILE A 151 -10.98 11.06 0.93
C ILE A 151 -10.66 12.34 1.72
N CYS A 152 -9.96 13.30 1.11
CA CYS A 152 -9.38 14.50 1.74
C CYS A 152 -10.28 15.20 2.78
N PHE A 153 -10.24 14.68 4.01
CA PHE A 153 -10.35 15.31 5.34
C PHE A 153 -9.99 14.21 6.35
N MET A 154 -8.70 13.91 6.49
CA MET A 154 -8.25 12.98 7.53
C MET A 154 -8.41 13.67 8.87
N SER A 155 -9.52 13.38 9.54
CA SER A 155 -9.93 14.02 10.79
C SER A 155 -9.16 13.51 12.00
N ASP A 156 -8.27 12.51 11.85
CA ASP A 156 -7.51 11.91 12.94
C ASP A 156 -5.99 11.92 12.69
N GLU A 157 -5.22 12.14 13.76
CA GLU A 157 -3.77 12.26 13.73
C GLU A 157 -3.06 10.97 13.29
N THR A 158 -3.62 9.79 13.63
CA THR A 158 -2.99 8.50 13.35
C THR A 158 -2.95 8.20 11.86
N SER A 159 -4.01 8.55 11.14
CA SER A 159 -4.09 8.35 9.71
C SER A 159 -3.17 9.34 8.97
N ALA A 160 -3.02 10.57 9.44
CA ALA A 160 -2.05 11.53 8.87
C ALA A 160 -0.60 11.07 9.03
N VAL A 161 -0.22 10.54 10.20
CA VAL A 161 1.09 9.92 10.44
C VAL A 161 1.33 8.75 9.48
N THR A 162 0.30 7.94 9.23
CA THR A 162 0.38 6.79 8.31
C THR A 162 0.62 7.24 6.86
N VAL A 163 -0.09 8.26 6.37
CA VAL A 163 0.15 8.83 5.03
C VAL A 163 1.56 9.38 4.91
N HIS A 164 2.02 10.16 5.89
CA HIS A 164 3.37 10.71 5.88
C HIS A 164 4.43 9.60 5.83
N LYS A 165 4.28 8.58 6.67
CA LYS A 165 5.19 7.43 6.67
C LYS A 165 5.18 6.70 5.33
N PHE A 166 4.01 6.49 4.74
CA PHE A 166 3.89 5.85 3.43
C PHE A 166 4.59 6.65 2.31
N VAL A 167 4.39 7.97 2.27
CA VAL A 167 5.09 8.86 1.32
C VAL A 167 6.61 8.78 1.51
N SER A 168 7.08 8.87 2.76
CA SER A 168 8.52 8.82 3.07
C SER A 168 9.15 7.49 2.63
N GLU A 169 8.55 6.36 2.99
CA GLU A 169 9.05 5.03 2.61
C GLU A 169 9.02 4.82 1.09
N GLN A 170 8.01 5.36 0.40
CA GLN A 170 7.90 5.26 -1.04
C GLN A 170 8.97 6.10 -1.76
N LEU A 171 9.27 7.31 -1.29
CA LEU A 171 10.33 8.16 -1.86
C LEU A 171 11.72 7.55 -1.65
N ASN A 172 11.96 6.94 -0.48
CA ASN A 172 13.18 6.18 -0.22
C ASN A 172 13.32 5.01 -1.20
N LEU A 173 12.27 4.20 -1.36
CA LEU A 173 12.29 3.09 -2.32
C LEU A 173 12.50 3.58 -3.75
N ILE A 174 11.80 4.63 -4.19
CA ILE A 174 11.97 5.19 -5.55
C ILE A 174 13.42 5.60 -5.80
N THR A 175 14.06 6.22 -4.81
CA THR A 175 15.47 6.62 -4.89
C THR A 175 16.36 5.41 -5.14
N GLU A 176 16.21 4.36 -4.32
CA GLU A 176 16.97 3.11 -4.48
C GLU A 176 16.70 2.42 -5.83
N VAL A 177 15.44 2.38 -6.25
CA VAL A 177 15.03 1.79 -7.53
C VAL A 177 15.65 2.53 -8.72
N ILE A 178 15.63 3.86 -8.73
CA ILE A 178 16.22 4.67 -9.81
C ILE A 178 17.74 4.47 -9.87
N LEU A 179 18.41 4.45 -8.71
CA LEU A 179 19.87 4.26 -8.64
C LEU A 179 20.30 2.90 -9.21
N ASN A 180 19.46 1.89 -9.04
CA ASN A 180 19.76 0.51 -9.46
C ASN A 180 19.12 0.09 -10.78
N ALA A 181 18.16 0.84 -11.34
CA ALA A 181 17.40 0.47 -12.53
C ALA A 181 18.29 0.16 -13.76
N LYS A 182 19.44 0.83 -13.88
CA LYS A 182 20.40 0.59 -14.98
C LYS A 182 21.10 -0.76 -14.90
N LYS A 183 21.19 -1.37 -13.71
CA LYS A 183 21.79 -2.69 -13.51
C LYS A 183 20.85 -3.83 -13.95
N VAL A 184 19.60 -3.50 -14.29
CA VAL A 184 18.53 -4.44 -14.54
C VAL A 184 17.84 -4.09 -15.87
N GLU A 185 18.61 -4.16 -16.96
CA GLU A 185 18.23 -3.62 -18.27
C GLU A 185 16.85 -4.11 -18.75
N SER A 186 16.53 -5.40 -18.52
CA SER A 186 15.27 -6.04 -18.93
C SER A 186 14.00 -5.45 -18.31
N PHE A 187 14.10 -4.79 -17.16
CA PHE A 187 12.96 -4.17 -16.46
C PHE A 187 13.03 -2.64 -16.39
N SER A 188 14.16 -2.06 -16.78
CA SER A 188 14.46 -0.62 -16.59
C SER A 188 13.34 0.29 -17.11
N THR A 189 12.80 0.01 -18.29
CA THR A 189 11.75 0.81 -18.94
C THR A 189 10.44 0.77 -18.15
N GLU A 190 10.00 -0.42 -17.75
CA GLU A 190 8.79 -0.66 -16.98
C GLU A 190 8.92 -0.05 -15.58
N ILE A 191 10.11 -0.15 -14.97
CA ILE A 191 10.43 0.44 -13.68
C ILE A 191 10.28 1.96 -13.75
N PHE A 192 10.90 2.63 -14.73
CA PHE A 192 10.78 4.08 -14.85
C PHE A 192 9.34 4.55 -15.07
N LYS A 193 8.54 3.81 -15.86
CA LYS A 193 7.12 4.10 -16.04
C LYS A 193 6.33 3.96 -14.74
N ALA A 194 6.58 2.88 -13.98
CA ALA A 194 5.90 2.63 -12.72
C ALA A 194 6.27 3.70 -11.66
N VAL A 195 7.56 4.03 -11.55
CA VAL A 195 8.06 5.10 -10.68
C VAL A 195 7.41 6.45 -11.04
N GLN A 196 7.35 6.81 -12.32
CA GLN A 196 6.70 8.04 -12.75
C GLN A 196 5.23 8.08 -12.33
N ALA A 197 4.48 6.99 -12.50
CA ALA A 197 3.08 6.91 -12.08
C ALA A 197 2.90 7.11 -10.56
N VAL A 198 3.84 6.61 -9.76
CA VAL A 198 3.84 6.83 -8.30
C VAL A 198 4.12 8.29 -7.98
N ILE A 199 5.16 8.89 -8.58
CA ILE A 199 5.51 10.31 -8.37
C ILE A 199 4.33 11.21 -8.76
N ASP A 200 3.71 10.97 -9.92
CA ASP A 200 2.55 11.75 -10.37
C ASP A 200 1.38 11.65 -9.39
N SER A 201 1.17 10.46 -8.81
CA SER A 201 0.12 10.23 -7.81
C SER A 201 0.42 10.95 -6.49
N ILE A 202 1.68 10.95 -6.02
CA ILE A 202 2.10 11.72 -4.84
C ILE A 202 1.95 13.22 -5.09
N VAL A 203 2.38 13.71 -6.25
CA VAL A 203 2.25 15.14 -6.61
C VAL A 203 0.78 15.56 -6.65
N ARG A 204 -0.10 14.73 -7.20
CA ARG A 204 -1.55 14.97 -7.17
C ARG A 204 -2.09 15.00 -5.76
N LEU A 205 -1.71 14.04 -4.90
CA LEU A 205 -2.07 14.04 -3.49
C LEU A 205 -1.67 15.37 -2.83
N CYS A 206 -0.43 15.80 -2.98
CA CYS A 206 0.05 17.06 -2.41
C CYS A 206 -0.74 18.28 -2.92
N LYS A 207 -1.13 18.30 -4.21
CA LYS A 207 -1.97 19.35 -4.80
C LYS A 207 -3.39 19.37 -4.24
N GLU A 208 -3.94 18.22 -3.88
CA GLU A 208 -5.26 18.12 -3.25
C GLU A 208 -5.20 18.55 -1.78
N TYR A 209 -4.11 18.24 -1.07
CA TYR A 209 -3.91 18.63 0.34
C TYR A 209 -3.59 20.12 0.53
N SER A 210 -2.78 20.73 -0.35
CA SER A 210 -2.27 22.10 -0.13
C SER A 210 -3.36 23.18 -0.03
N PRO A 211 -4.38 23.25 -0.91
CA PRO A 211 -5.48 24.20 -0.78
C PRO A 211 -6.36 23.92 0.44
N ALA A 212 -6.61 22.65 0.76
CA ALA A 212 -7.43 22.24 1.91
C ALA A 212 -6.79 22.70 3.23
N VAL A 213 -5.47 22.51 3.36
CA VAL A 213 -4.70 23.00 4.52
C VAL A 213 -4.70 24.53 4.59
N ASN A 214 -4.53 25.22 3.45
CA ASN A 214 -4.54 26.69 3.42
C ASN A 214 -5.92 27.29 3.78
N GLN A 215 -7.00 26.69 3.28
CA GLN A 215 -8.37 27.09 3.63
C GLN A 215 -8.62 26.89 5.14
N TRP A 216 -8.22 25.74 5.68
CA TRP A 216 -8.35 25.42 7.10
C TRP A 216 -7.57 26.39 7.99
N ILE A 217 -6.32 26.72 7.64
CA ILE A 217 -5.52 27.75 8.33
C ILE A 217 -6.21 29.12 8.29
N ASN A 218 -6.82 29.47 7.16
CA ASN A 218 -7.52 30.75 7.02
C ASN A 218 -8.81 30.81 7.84
N GLU A 219 -9.55 29.70 7.97
CA GLU A 219 -10.73 29.56 8.83
C GLU A 219 -10.36 29.71 10.32
N ILE A 220 -9.20 29.19 10.74
CA ILE A 220 -8.68 29.39 12.10
C ILE A 220 -8.35 30.87 12.35
N LYS A 221 -7.68 31.52 11.40
CA LYS A 221 -7.29 32.94 11.51
C LYS A 221 -8.50 33.88 11.53
N THR A 222 -9.60 33.50 10.90
CA THR A 222 -10.80 34.35 10.79
C THR A 222 -11.79 34.17 11.93
N ASN A 223 -11.88 32.97 12.53
CA ASN A 223 -12.90 32.66 13.56
C ASN A 223 -12.41 32.74 15.01
N GLY A 224 -11.12 33.05 15.26
CA GLY A 224 -10.60 33.32 16.60
C GLY A 224 -11.00 32.29 17.67
N ASN A 225 -11.51 32.74 18.82
CA ASN A 225 -11.88 31.89 19.96
C ASN A 225 -13.02 30.88 19.68
N GLU A 226 -13.90 31.11 18.70
CA GLU A 226 -14.94 30.14 18.31
C GLU A 226 -14.39 29.02 17.40
N GLY A 227 -13.29 29.29 16.69
CA GLY A 227 -12.49 28.27 16.02
C GLY A 227 -11.75 27.38 17.02
N ILE A 228 -11.27 27.98 18.11
CA ILE A 228 -10.55 27.30 19.21
C ILE A 228 -11.52 26.52 20.13
N ALA A 229 -12.72 27.03 20.42
CA ALA A 229 -13.69 26.32 21.26
C ALA A 229 -14.28 25.07 20.57
N ARG A 230 -14.45 25.09 19.24
CA ARG A 230 -14.78 23.88 18.45
C ARG A 230 -13.65 22.84 18.46
N MET A 231 -12.43 23.25 18.82
CA MET A 231 -11.24 22.40 18.91
C MET A 231 -11.15 21.65 20.24
N GLU A 232 -11.64 22.22 21.35
CA GLU A 232 -11.63 21.52 22.66
C GLU A 232 -12.66 20.38 22.73
N GLU A 233 -13.74 20.46 21.94
CA GLU A 233 -14.66 19.32 21.72
C GLU A 233 -14.09 18.28 20.73
N GLY A 234 -13.03 18.62 19.98
CA GLY A 234 -12.45 17.79 18.92
C GLY A 234 -10.93 17.84 18.90
N ASN A 235 -10.29 17.29 19.93
CA ASN A 235 -8.84 17.19 20.19
C ASN A 235 -7.97 16.81 18.97
N THR A 236 -7.69 17.72 18.03
CA THR A 236 -6.99 17.34 16.79
C THR A 236 -6.28 18.46 16.03
N VAL A 237 -5.08 18.12 15.52
CA VAL A 237 -4.36 18.71 14.37
C VAL A 237 -3.53 19.99 14.58
N CYS A 238 -2.59 20.04 15.53
CA CYS A 238 -1.50 21.04 15.44
C CYS A 238 -0.26 20.57 14.63
N ASN A 239 -0.22 19.32 14.17
CA ASN A 239 1.02 18.73 13.64
C ASN A 239 1.19 18.74 12.10
N LEU A 240 0.13 18.99 11.31
CA LEU A 240 0.22 18.95 9.84
C LEU A 240 0.89 20.19 9.23
N VAL A 241 0.78 21.36 9.86
CA VAL A 241 1.42 22.60 9.37
C VAL A 241 2.94 22.54 9.55
N SER A 242 3.42 21.91 10.63
CA SER A 242 4.85 21.69 10.89
C SER A 242 5.52 20.73 9.88
N LEU A 243 4.75 19.98 9.09
CA LEU A 243 5.24 19.00 8.13
C LEU A 243 5.48 19.57 6.72
N ILE A 244 4.95 20.76 6.39
CA ILE A 244 5.01 21.34 5.03
C ILE A 244 5.91 22.59 4.96
N THR A 245 6.20 23.23 6.10
CA THR A 245 7.21 24.29 6.15
C THR A 245 8.61 23.67 6.23
N PRO A 246 9.52 23.93 5.28
CA PRO A 246 10.94 23.75 5.53
C PRO A 246 11.32 24.72 6.65
N GLY A 247 12.03 24.22 7.66
CA GLY A 247 12.72 25.07 8.65
C GLY A 247 13.77 25.95 8.00
#